data_AF-A0A7C3Q8H5-F1
#
_entry.id   AF-A0A7C3Q8H5-F1
#
_cell.length_a   1.000
_cell.length_b   1.000
_cell.length_c   1.000
_cell.angle_alpha   90.00
_cell.angle_beta   90.00
_cell.angle_gamma   90.00
#
_symmetry.space_group_name_H-M   'P 1'
#
loop_
_entity.id
_entity.type
_entity.pdbx_description
1 polymer ?
#
loop_
_entity_poly.entity_id
_entity_poly.type
_entity_poly.pdbx_seq_one_letter_code
_entity_poly.pdbx_strand_id
1 'polypeptide(L)'
;MRTINIKLEGEAVDYRQAAELAKSKAEREMPEAMLIAWNDRQRDIHSPSCLKCEIRNEAGWEIYGRNHGGCLRISVNDDDFVFIYGTL
;
A
#
# COMPACT_ATOMS: atom_id res chain seq x y z
N MET A 1 1.07 -2.25 12.07
CA MET A 1 1.75 -1.28 11.19
C MET A 1 1.15 0.10 11.45
N ARG A 2 1.96 1.16 11.38
CA ARG A 2 1.47 2.55 11.45
C ARG A 2 0.74 2.87 10.15
N THR A 3 -0.40 3.56 10.22
CA THR A 3 -1.18 3.91 9.02
C THR A 3 -1.19 5.42 8.79
N ILE A 4 -1.04 5.83 7.53
CA ILE A 4 -1.24 7.20 7.04
C ILE A 4 -2.32 7.15 5.98
N ASN A 5 -3.33 8.01 6.12
CA ASN A 5 -4.41 8.15 5.15
C ASN A 5 -4.20 9.43 4.36
N ILE A 6 -4.28 9.32 3.03
CA ILE A 6 -4.16 10.44 2.10
C ILE A 6 -5.46 10.53 1.31
N LYS A 7 -6.01 11.73 1.25
CA LYS A 7 -7.14 12.07 0.39
C LYS A 7 -6.66 13.00 -0.71
N LEU A 8 -6.96 12.62 -1.94
CA LEU A 8 -6.74 13.45 -3.11
C LEU A 8 -8.09 14.00 -3.56
N GLU A 9 -8.19 15.32 -3.59
CA GLU A 9 -9.35 16.03 -4.14
C GLU A 9 -9.05 16.38 -5.61
N GLY A 10 -9.93 16.03 -6.54
CA GLY A 10 -9.73 16.28 -7.98
C GLY A 10 -10.16 15.12 -8.88
N GLU A 11 -9.70 15.14 -10.13
CA GLU A 11 -9.95 14.09 -11.14
C GLU A 11 -9.53 12.68 -10.67
N ALA A 12 -9.99 11.67 -11.42
CA ALA A 12 -9.70 10.26 -11.16
C ALA A 12 -8.19 10.00 -10.99
N VAL A 13 -7.79 9.65 -9.77
CA VAL A 13 -6.41 9.30 -9.44
C VAL A 13 -6.07 7.94 -10.02
N ASP A 14 -5.02 7.86 -10.83
CA ASP A 14 -4.51 6.58 -11.30
C ASP A 14 -3.49 5.96 -10.33
N TYR A 15 -3.19 4.68 -10.54
CA TYR A 15 -2.21 3.94 -9.74
C TYR A 15 -0.85 4.65 -9.67
N ARG A 16 -0.40 5.25 -10.78
CA ARG A 16 0.94 5.84 -10.86
C ARG A 16 1.02 7.07 -9.95
N GLN A 17 0.01 7.93 -10.01
CA GLN A 17 -0.09 9.11 -9.15
C GLN A 17 -0.18 8.71 -7.67
N ALA A 18 -1.02 7.72 -7.35
CA ALA A 18 -1.14 7.21 -5.99
C ALA A 18 0.19 6.61 -5.48
N ALA A 19 0.89 5.85 -6.31
CA ALA A 19 2.16 5.21 -5.96
C ALA A 19 3.30 6.24 -5.79
N GLU A 20 3.39 7.24 -6.66
CA GLU A 20 4.39 8.32 -6.55
C GLU A 20 4.18 9.14 -5.27
N LEU A 21 2.92 9.47 -4.94
CA LEU A 21 2.56 10.16 -3.71
C LEU A 21 2.87 9.33 -2.46
N ALA A 22 2.47 8.06 -2.46
CA ALA A 22 2.73 7.15 -1.35
C ALA A 22 4.24 6.96 -1.15
N LYS A 23 5.02 6.80 -2.23
CA LYS A 23 6.48 6.71 -2.17
C LYS A 23 7.09 7.97 -1.56
N SER A 24 6.74 9.14 -2.07
CA SER A 24 7.28 10.41 -1.54
C SER A 24 6.93 10.60 -0.06
N LYS A 25 5.71 10.21 0.35
CA LYS A 25 5.32 10.24 1.75
C LYS A 25 6.10 9.24 2.59
N ALA A 26 6.28 8.01 2.11
CA ALA A 26 7.04 6.98 2.81
C ALA A 26 8.51 7.40 3.02
N GLU A 27 9.18 7.91 2.00
CA GLU A 27 10.57 8.37 2.06
C GLU A 27 10.78 9.54 3.04
N ARG A 28 9.77 10.38 3.25
CA ARG A 28 9.82 11.45 4.26
C ARG A 28 9.67 10.95 5.70
N GLU A 29 8.91 9.87 5.89
CA GLU A 29 8.68 9.27 7.21
C GLU A 29 9.81 8.31 7.59
N MET A 30 10.37 7.63 6.59
CA MET A 30 11.37 6.58 6.73
C MET A 30 12.35 6.72 5.55
N PRO A 31 13.56 7.27 5.77
CA PRO A 31 14.61 7.23 4.77
C PRO A 31 14.82 5.80 4.29
N GLU A 32 15.05 5.61 2.99
CA GLU A 32 15.24 4.29 2.36
C GLU A 32 13.99 3.38 2.38
N ALA A 33 12.79 3.96 2.50
CA ALA A 33 11.55 3.19 2.42
C ALA A 33 11.46 2.32 1.15
N MET A 34 11.26 1.02 1.35
CA MET A 34 11.08 0.01 0.30
C MET A 34 9.63 -0.45 0.25
N LEU A 35 9.06 -0.56 -0.95
CA LEU A 35 7.70 -1.07 -1.14
C LEU A 35 7.68 -2.60 -0.98
N ILE A 36 6.90 -3.09 -0.02
CA ILE A 36 6.79 -4.52 0.30
C ILE A 36 5.55 -5.14 -0.35
N ALA A 37 4.41 -4.45 -0.29
CA ALA A 37 3.15 -4.92 -0.85
C ALA A 37 2.27 -3.74 -1.28
N TRP A 38 1.35 -3.98 -2.21
CA TRP A 38 0.40 -2.96 -2.66
C TRP A 38 -0.90 -3.58 -3.17
N ASN A 39 -1.96 -2.78 -3.21
CA ASN A 39 -3.28 -3.13 -3.73
C ASN A 39 -3.90 -1.96 -4.51
N ASP A 40 -4.48 -2.27 -5.67
CA ASP A 40 -5.41 -1.43 -6.43
C ASP A 40 -6.78 -2.12 -6.37
N ARG A 41 -7.66 -1.55 -5.55
CA ARG A 41 -8.98 -2.13 -5.27
C ARG A 41 -9.90 -2.07 -6.48
N GLN A 42 -9.81 -1.03 -7.30
CA GLN A 42 -10.70 -0.86 -8.44
C GLN A 42 -10.44 -1.90 -9.53
N ARG A 43 -9.16 -2.24 -9.73
CA ARG A 43 -8.73 -3.23 -10.72
C ARG A 43 -8.63 -4.65 -10.18
N ASP A 44 -8.84 -4.83 -8.87
CA ASP A 44 -8.69 -6.11 -8.17
C ASP A 44 -7.32 -6.76 -8.42
N ILE A 45 -6.27 -5.93 -8.35
CA ILE A 45 -4.87 -6.38 -8.51
C ILE A 45 -4.04 -5.95 -7.32
N HIS A 46 -3.11 -6.82 -6.93
CA HIS A 46 -2.22 -6.60 -5.81
C HIS A 46 -0.87 -7.28 -6.03
N SER A 47 0.12 -6.89 -5.23
CA SER A 47 1.39 -7.59 -5.14
C SER A 47 1.71 -7.97 -3.69
N PRO A 48 2.20 -9.21 -3.45
CA PRO A 48 2.41 -10.28 -4.43
C PRO A 48 1.10 -10.84 -5.02
N SER A 49 1.08 -11.10 -6.34
CA SER A 49 -0.14 -11.55 -7.05
C SER A 49 -0.49 -13.02 -6.83
N CYS A 50 0.46 -13.84 -6.38
CA CYS A 50 0.27 -15.27 -6.13
C CYS A 50 -0.46 -15.59 -4.82
N LEU A 51 -0.74 -14.59 -3.99
CA LEU A 51 -1.40 -14.77 -2.71
C LEU A 51 -2.90 -14.99 -2.92
N LYS A 52 -3.49 -15.79 -2.03
CA LYS A 52 -4.95 -15.91 -1.96
C LYS A 52 -5.53 -14.54 -1.63
N CYS A 53 -6.67 -14.19 -2.25
CA CYS A 53 -7.39 -12.93 -1.98
C CYS A 53 -7.58 -12.72 -0.47
N GLU A 54 -7.95 -13.78 0.26
CA GLU A 54 -8.10 -13.76 1.71
C GLU A 54 -7.39 -14.93 2.39
N ILE A 55 -6.81 -14.64 3.56
CA ILE A 55 -6.25 -15.60 4.50
C ILE A 55 -6.86 -15.28 5.87
N ARG A 56 -7.68 -16.19 6.41
CA ARG A 56 -8.37 -16.00 7.71
C ARG A 56 -9.19 -14.70 7.78
N ASN A 57 -9.90 -14.36 6.70
CA ASN A 57 -10.72 -13.14 6.54
C ASN A 57 -9.92 -11.82 6.50
N GLU A 58 -8.60 -11.88 6.34
CA GLU A 58 -7.75 -10.70 6.06
C GLU A 58 -7.16 -10.82 4.65
N ALA A 59 -6.94 -9.69 3.98
CA ALA A 59 -6.38 -9.70 2.63
C ALA A 59 -4.96 -10.30 2.61
N GLY A 60 -4.70 -11.25 1.72
CA GLY A 60 -3.45 -12.02 1.72
C GLY A 60 -2.21 -11.14 1.53
N TRP A 61 -2.27 -10.16 0.63
CA TRP A 61 -1.20 -9.19 0.38
C TRP A 61 -0.91 -8.30 1.59
N GLU A 62 -1.92 -7.99 2.40
CA GLU A 62 -1.77 -7.15 3.59
C GLU A 62 -1.11 -7.92 4.74
N ILE A 63 -1.48 -9.19 4.92
CA ILE A 63 -0.79 -10.11 5.84
C ILE A 63 0.66 -10.30 5.40
N TYR A 64 0.90 -10.50 4.11
CA TYR A 64 2.26 -10.61 3.57
C TYR A 64 3.09 -9.37 3.90
N GLY A 65 2.58 -8.17 3.60
CA GLY A 65 3.26 -6.91 3.89
C GLY A 65 3.62 -6.79 5.37
N ARG A 66 2.68 -7.10 6.27
CA ARG A 66 2.91 -7.08 7.72
C ARG A 66 4.04 -8.02 8.17
N ASN A 67 4.12 -9.21 7.57
CA ASN A 67 5.06 -10.26 7.98
C ASN A 67 6.44 -10.16 7.31
N HIS A 68 6.59 -9.35 6.26
CA HIS A 68 7.84 -9.21 5.49
C HIS A 68 8.46 -7.82 5.67
N GLY A 69 8.45 -7.31 6.91
CA GLY A 69 9.12 -6.06 7.28
C GLY A 69 8.31 -4.78 7.01
N GLY A 70 7.07 -4.89 6.54
CA GLY A 70 6.17 -3.75 6.36
C GLY A 70 5.77 -3.12 7.70
N CYS A 71 6.23 -1.90 7.94
CA CYS A 71 5.97 -1.15 9.16
C CYS A 71 5.06 0.08 8.94
N LEU A 72 4.96 0.57 7.70
CA LEU A 72 4.16 1.74 7.31
C LEU A 72 3.12 1.36 6.23
N ARG A 73 1.84 1.62 6.50
CA ARG A 73 0.72 1.49 5.56
C ARG A 73 0.28 2.86 5.10
N ILE A 74 0.19 3.07 3.80
CA ILE A 74 -0.35 4.30 3.21
C ILE A 74 -1.62 3.93 2.45
N SER A 75 -2.74 4.46 2.94
CA SER A 75 -4.04 4.43 2.27
C SER A 75 -4.19 5.68 1.42
N VAL A 76 -4.59 5.52 0.16
CA VAL A 76 -4.98 6.62 -0.72
C VAL A 76 -6.45 6.43 -1.08
N ASN A 77 -7.26 7.47 -0.85
CA ASN A 77 -8.69 7.50 -1.18
C ASN A 77 -9.50 6.32 -0.59
N ASP A 78 -9.53 6.20 0.74
CA ASP A 78 -10.25 5.11 1.45
C ASP A 78 -9.92 3.71 0.90
N ASP A 79 -8.62 3.40 0.85
CA ASP A 79 -8.09 2.13 0.37
C ASP A 79 -8.48 1.78 -1.08
N ASP A 80 -8.79 2.79 -1.93
CA ASP A 80 -8.74 2.61 -3.39
C ASP A 80 -7.36 2.11 -3.82
N PHE A 81 -6.31 2.71 -3.23
CA PHE A 81 -4.95 2.20 -3.29
C PHE A 81 -4.37 2.04 -1.89
N VAL A 82 -3.64 0.94 -1.67
CA VAL A 82 -2.87 0.71 -0.45
C VAL A 82 -1.44 0.36 -0.81
N PHE A 83 -0.49 0.96 -0.10
CA PHE A 83 0.93 0.68 -0.23
C PHE A 83 1.53 0.41 1.15
N ILE A 84 2.27 -0.69 1.27
CA ILE A 84 2.94 -1.10 2.51
C ILE A 84 4.44 -0.97 2.30
N TYR A 85 5.08 -0.14 3.13
CA TYR A 85 6.52 0.12 3.11
C TYR A 85 7.22 -0.42 4.36
N GLY A 86 8.49 -0.77 4.19
CA GLY A 86 9.41 -1.14 5.26
C GLY A 86 10.79 -0.51 5.04
N THR A 87 11.70 -0.74 5.99
CA THR A 87 13.13 -0.40 5.90
C THR A 87 13.87 -1.72 6.16
N LEU A 88 14.16 -2.48 5.11
CA LEU A 88 14.99 -3.68 5.25
C LEU A 88 16.45 -3.27 5.36
#